data_AF-A0A2N7NKC0-F1
#
_entry.id   AF-A0A2N7NKC0-F1
#
_cell.length_a   1.000
_cell.length_b   1.000
_cell.length_c   1.000
_cell.angle_alpha   90.00
_cell.angle_beta   90.00
_cell.angle_gamma   90.00
#
_symmetry.space_group_name_H-M   'P 1'
#
loop_
_entity.id
_entity.type
_entity.pdbx_description
1 polymer ?
#
loop_
_entity_poly.entity_id
_entity_poly.type
_entity_poly.pdbx_seq_one_letter_code
_entity_poly.pdbx_strand_id
1 'polypeptide(L)'
;MKKQSGFTLIELVVVIVILGILAVTAAPRFLNLQGDARTSSMQGLRGAMAGATGIVYGRAAVDGREGQPKTALATTPQTTDGVAINFGYPTSADIAGVPAGIETAVVGLPGTDWVVVNVTETGVVPDAVAYSFAGTDPVQANNGFVYDATTPANNNGCFVIYVEAANATTPAFVDVVTTGADGC
;
A
#
# COMPACT_ATOMS: atom_id res chain seq x y z
N MET A 1 19.65 -8.26 62.92
CA MET A 1 19.83 -9.22 61.81
C MET A 1 18.47 -9.47 61.16
N LYS A 2 18.25 -9.00 59.93
CA LYS A 2 17.01 -9.31 59.18
C LYS A 2 17.13 -10.74 58.65
N LYS A 3 16.17 -11.61 58.98
CA LYS A 3 16.09 -12.96 58.39
C LYS A 3 15.79 -12.81 56.90
N GLN A 4 16.71 -13.26 56.05
CA GLN A 4 16.47 -13.37 54.62
C GLN A 4 15.63 -14.63 54.39
N SER A 5 14.35 -14.46 54.06
CA SER A 5 13.50 -15.56 53.60
C SER A 5 13.97 -15.94 52.20
N GLY A 6 14.57 -17.13 52.05
CA GLY A 6 14.88 -17.68 50.74
C GLY A 6 13.61 -18.13 50.01
N PHE A 7 13.65 -18.11 48.67
CA PHE A 7 12.63 -18.73 47.83
C PHE A 7 12.69 -20.26 47.98
N THR A 8 11.53 -20.92 47.97
CA THR A 8 11.47 -22.39 47.97
C THR A 8 11.74 -22.95 46.57
N LEU A 9 12.31 -24.16 46.48
CA LEU A 9 12.55 -24.82 45.19
C LEU A 9 11.23 -25.03 44.43
N ILE A 10 10.15 -25.35 45.15
CA ILE A 10 8.82 -25.55 44.56
C ILE A 10 8.23 -24.26 43.96
N GLU A 11 8.43 -23.11 44.60
CA GLU A 11 8.00 -21.82 44.02
C GLU A 11 8.69 -21.55 42.68
N LEU A 12 9.99 -21.81 42.59
CA LEU A 12 10.73 -21.63 41.33
C LEU A 12 10.18 -22.55 40.23
N VAL A 13 9.92 -23.82 40.57
CA VAL A 13 9.39 -24.82 39.62
C VAL A 13 7.99 -24.44 39.14
N VAL A 14 7.10 -24.00 40.04
CA VAL A 14 5.75 -23.60 39.65
C VAL A 14 5.78 -22.40 38.70
N VAL A 15 6.67 -21.43 38.93
CA VAL A 15 6.79 -20.24 38.06
C VAL A 15 7.23 -20.63 36.65
N ILE A 16 8.25 -21.48 36.49
CA ILE A 16 8.70 -21.89 35.14
C ILE A 16 7.64 -22.72 34.41
N VAL A 17 6.84 -23.52 35.12
CA VAL A 17 5.74 -24.30 34.54
C VAL A 17 4.65 -23.35 34.03
N ILE A 18 4.25 -22.36 34.83
CA ILE A 18 3.25 -21.36 34.41
C ILE A 18 3.75 -20.58 33.19
N LEU A 19 5.01 -20.11 33.21
CA LEU A 19 5.60 -19.40 32.07
C LEU A 19 5.65 -20.29 30.82
N GLY A 20 5.92 -21.60 30.96
CA GLY A 20 5.90 -22.56 29.86
C GLY A 20 4.52 -22.67 29.19
N ILE A 21 3.44 -22.75 29.99
CA ILE A 21 2.06 -22.83 29.48
C ILE A 21 1.68 -21.53 28.75
N LEU A 22 2.04 -20.37 29.32
CA LEU A 22 1.76 -19.06 28.70
C LEU A 22 2.54 -18.89 27.38
N ALA A 23 3.79 -19.35 27.32
CA ALA A 23 4.60 -19.25 26.11
C ALA A 23 4.04 -20.10 24.96
N VAL A 24 3.66 -21.35 25.22
CA VAL A 24 3.13 -22.27 24.19
C VAL A 24 1.81 -21.77 23.61
N THR A 25 0.96 -21.12 24.42
CA THR A 25 -0.32 -20.59 23.96
C THR A 25 -0.20 -19.23 23.25
N ALA A 26 0.79 -18.40 23.63
CA ALA A 26 1.02 -17.10 23.00
C ALA A 26 1.85 -17.16 21.71
N ALA A 27 2.80 -18.10 21.60
CA ALA A 27 3.73 -18.16 20.48
C ALA A 27 3.06 -18.27 19.09
N PRO A 28 2.03 -19.11 18.86
CA PRO A 28 1.38 -19.21 17.55
C PRO A 28 0.73 -17.89 17.11
N ARG A 29 0.13 -17.14 18.04
CA ARG A 29 -0.49 -15.85 17.75
C ARG A 29 0.58 -14.79 17.47
N PHE A 30 1.64 -14.75 18.29
CA PHE A 30 2.72 -13.77 18.14
C PHE A 30 3.41 -13.86 16.77
N LEU A 31 3.57 -15.07 16.23
CA LEU A 31 4.16 -15.28 14.91
C LEU A 31 3.29 -14.70 13.77
N ASN A 32 1.96 -14.78 13.88
CA ASN A 32 1.04 -14.29 12.85
C ASN A 32 0.76 -12.78 12.92
N LEU A 33 1.01 -12.12 14.07
CA LEU A 33 0.72 -10.69 14.25
C LEU A 33 1.48 -9.78 13.27
N GLN A 34 2.66 -10.18 12.82
CA GLN A 34 3.46 -9.38 11.90
C GLN A 34 2.83 -9.34 10.50
N GLY A 35 2.40 -10.49 9.98
CA GLY A 35 1.73 -10.55 8.68
C GLY A 35 0.35 -9.89 8.70
N ASP A 36 -0.40 -10.06 9.79
CA ASP A 36 -1.66 -9.35 10.01
C ASP A 36 -1.46 -7.83 10.06
N ALA A 37 -0.41 -7.36 10.74
CA ALA A 37 -0.07 -5.95 10.83
C ALA A 37 0.34 -5.36 9.47
N ARG A 38 1.12 -6.09 8.69
CA ARG A 38 1.50 -5.68 7.33
C ARG A 38 0.29 -5.63 6.42
N THR A 39 -0.52 -6.69 6.37
CA THR A 39 -1.77 -6.72 5.60
C THR A 39 -2.69 -5.57 5.99
N SER A 40 -2.84 -5.27 7.28
CA SER A 40 -3.64 -4.15 7.77
C SER A 40 -3.08 -2.80 7.32
N SER A 41 -1.75 -2.64 7.29
CA SER A 41 -1.09 -1.42 6.81
C SER A 41 -1.31 -1.22 5.32
N MET A 42 -1.26 -2.29 4.52
CA MET A 42 -1.58 -2.26 3.08
C MET A 42 -3.03 -1.86 2.82
N GLN A 43 -3.97 -2.39 3.60
CA GLN A 43 -5.38 -1.97 3.53
C GLN A 43 -5.55 -0.49 3.95
N GLY A 44 -4.78 -0.04 4.94
CA GLY A 44 -4.71 1.36 5.35
C GLY A 44 -4.24 2.27 4.21
N LEU A 45 -3.16 1.88 3.52
CA LEU A 45 -2.65 2.60 2.35
C LEU A 45 -3.68 2.63 1.23
N ARG A 46 -4.31 1.49 0.91
CA ARG A 46 -5.40 1.43 -0.08
C ARG A 46 -6.51 2.42 0.25
N GLY A 47 -6.93 2.48 1.52
CA GLY A 47 -7.94 3.43 1.99
C GLY A 47 -7.50 4.88 1.83
N ALA A 48 -6.24 5.21 2.16
CA ALA A 48 -5.68 6.54 1.99
C ALA A 48 -5.64 6.97 0.52
N MET A 49 -5.17 6.09 -0.38
CA MET A 49 -5.12 6.34 -1.83
C MET A 49 -6.53 6.50 -2.42
N ALA A 50 -7.48 5.65 -2.02
CA ALA A 50 -8.87 5.75 -2.48
C ALA A 50 -9.54 7.05 -2.00
N GLY A 51 -9.30 7.44 -0.74
CA GLY A 51 -9.78 8.70 -0.17
C GLY A 51 -9.21 9.92 -0.88
N ALA A 52 -7.89 9.95 -1.08
CA ALA A 52 -7.20 11.02 -1.81
C ALA A 52 -7.72 11.14 -3.25
N THR A 53 -7.89 10.01 -3.94
CA THR A 53 -8.45 9.92 -5.29
C THR A 53 -9.84 10.56 -5.38
N GLY A 54 -10.72 10.30 -4.40
CA GLY A 54 -12.05 10.91 -4.33
C GLY A 54 -12.02 12.41 -4.06
N ILE A 55 -11.11 12.88 -3.20
CA ILE A 55 -10.95 14.31 -2.89
C ILE A 55 -10.45 15.08 -4.12
N VAL A 56 -9.43 14.55 -4.81
CA VAL A 56 -8.87 15.15 -6.03
C VAL A 56 -9.93 15.21 -7.13
N TYR A 57 -10.70 14.14 -7.32
CA TYR A 57 -11.82 14.16 -8.27
C TYR A 57 -12.87 15.21 -7.93
N GLY A 58 -13.26 15.31 -6.65
CA GLY A 58 -14.20 16.34 -6.20
C GLY A 58 -13.69 17.75 -6.49
N ARG A 59 -12.38 17.99 -6.31
CA ARG A 59 -11.77 19.28 -6.65
C ARG A 59 -11.71 19.52 -8.15
N ALA A 60 -11.34 18.52 -8.95
CA ALA A 60 -11.33 18.62 -10.39
C ALA A 60 -12.72 18.91 -10.96
N ALA A 61 -13.78 18.34 -10.39
CA ALA A 61 -15.16 18.60 -10.78
C ALA A 61 -15.60 20.05 -10.49
N VAL A 62 -15.18 20.61 -9.35
CA VAL A 62 -15.40 22.04 -9.03
C VAL A 62 -14.68 22.94 -10.04
N ASP A 63 -13.50 22.51 -10.48
CA ASP A 63 -12.69 23.22 -11.46
C ASP A 63 -13.15 23.00 -12.93
N GLY A 64 -14.11 22.09 -13.18
CA GLY A 64 -14.60 21.74 -14.52
C GLY A 64 -13.59 20.95 -15.38
N ARG A 65 -12.72 20.15 -14.73
CA ARG A 65 -11.62 19.38 -15.34
C ARG A 65 -11.80 17.87 -15.24
N GLU A 66 -12.91 17.40 -14.66
CA GLU A 66 -13.21 15.98 -14.42
C GLU A 66 -13.33 15.14 -15.71
N GLY A 67 -13.66 15.77 -16.84
CA GLY A 67 -13.72 15.09 -18.14
C GLY A 67 -12.44 15.19 -18.98
N GLN A 68 -11.41 15.92 -18.51
CA GLN A 68 -10.26 16.26 -19.34
C GLN A 68 -9.16 15.20 -19.23
N PRO A 69 -8.67 14.64 -20.36
CA PRO A 69 -7.56 13.69 -20.34
C PRO A 69 -6.27 14.38 -19.91
N LYS A 70 -5.36 13.65 -19.26
CA LYS A 70 -4.02 14.16 -18.96
C LYS A 70 -3.30 14.63 -20.24
N THR A 71 -2.51 15.69 -20.11
CA THR A 71 -1.71 16.24 -21.20
C THR A 71 -0.22 16.06 -20.89
N ALA A 72 0.49 15.33 -21.74
CA ALA A 72 1.93 15.08 -21.58
C ALA A 72 2.81 16.29 -21.96
N LEU A 73 2.22 17.37 -22.50
CA LEU A 73 2.96 18.51 -23.03
C LEU A 73 3.25 19.55 -21.93
N ALA A 74 4.54 19.89 -21.78
CA ALA A 74 5.09 20.77 -20.75
C ALA A 74 4.45 22.17 -20.62
N THR A 75 3.66 22.61 -21.61
CA THR A 75 3.10 23.97 -21.63
C THR A 75 1.77 24.10 -20.90
N THR A 76 1.01 23.02 -20.69
CA THR A 76 -0.27 23.03 -19.97
C THR A 76 -0.58 21.64 -19.39
N PRO A 77 0.12 21.19 -18.32
CA PRO A 77 -0.26 19.97 -17.62
C PRO A 77 -1.66 20.11 -17.03
N GLN A 78 -2.46 19.04 -17.13
CA GLN A 78 -3.74 18.99 -16.42
C GLN A 78 -3.48 18.86 -14.92
N THR A 79 -3.82 19.90 -14.18
CA THR A 79 -3.65 19.93 -12.73
C THR A 79 -4.88 20.51 -12.04
N THR A 80 -5.08 20.09 -10.80
CA THR A 80 -5.98 20.76 -9.85
C THR A 80 -5.25 20.91 -8.53
N ASP A 81 -5.16 22.13 -8.01
CA ASP A 81 -4.45 22.43 -6.76
C ASP A 81 -3.00 21.89 -6.70
N GLY A 82 -2.30 21.90 -7.84
CA GLY A 82 -0.94 21.37 -7.98
C GLY A 82 -0.84 19.85 -8.14
N VAL A 83 -1.95 19.11 -8.04
CA VAL A 83 -2.02 17.67 -8.29
C VAL A 83 -2.22 17.41 -9.79
N ALA A 84 -1.35 16.61 -10.39
CA ALA A 84 -1.48 16.14 -11.76
C ALA A 84 -2.68 15.20 -11.92
N ILE A 85 -3.57 15.47 -12.89
CA ILE A 85 -4.82 14.73 -13.08
C ILE A 85 -5.02 14.15 -14.48
N ASN A 86 -5.74 13.02 -14.54
CA ASN A 86 -6.26 12.36 -15.73
C ASN A 86 -7.76 12.08 -15.51
N PHE A 87 -8.64 12.71 -16.31
CA PHE A 87 -10.09 12.63 -16.13
C PHE A 87 -10.53 12.94 -14.69
N GLY A 88 -9.94 13.99 -14.11
CA GLY A 88 -10.20 14.43 -12.73
C GLY A 88 -9.55 13.60 -11.63
N TYR A 89 -9.01 12.43 -11.93
CA TYR A 89 -8.33 11.57 -10.96
C TYR A 89 -6.82 11.83 -10.94
N PRO A 90 -6.11 11.56 -9.83
CA PRO A 90 -4.66 11.65 -9.81
C PRO A 90 -3.99 10.83 -10.93
N THR A 91 -2.80 11.26 -11.36
CA THR A 91 -1.96 10.46 -12.27
C THR A 91 -1.08 9.48 -11.49
N SER A 92 -0.71 8.36 -12.10
CA SER A 92 0.20 7.35 -11.56
C SER A 92 1.68 7.69 -11.78
N ALA A 93 1.97 8.61 -12.71
CA ALA A 93 3.32 9.02 -13.06
C ALA A 93 3.39 10.53 -13.29
N ASP A 94 4.61 11.05 -13.28
CA ASP A 94 4.87 12.46 -13.57
C ASP A 94 4.31 12.86 -14.93
N ILE A 95 3.70 14.04 -15.00
CA ILE A 95 3.25 14.64 -16.26
C ILE A 95 3.92 16.00 -16.42
N ALA A 96 4.61 16.23 -17.53
CA ALA A 96 5.05 17.57 -17.91
C ALA A 96 5.85 18.32 -16.81
N GLY A 97 6.63 17.60 -15.98
CA GLY A 97 7.41 18.16 -14.88
C GLY A 97 6.64 18.37 -13.57
N VAL A 98 5.36 17.99 -13.52
CA VAL A 98 4.57 17.87 -12.30
C VAL A 98 4.71 16.44 -11.76
N PRO A 99 5.02 16.24 -10.47
CA PRO A 99 5.08 14.91 -9.87
C PRO A 99 3.80 14.12 -10.06
N ALA A 100 3.90 12.79 -9.99
CA ALA A 100 2.75 11.89 -10.01
C ALA A 100 1.64 12.40 -9.08
N GLY A 101 0.43 12.49 -9.60
CA GLY A 101 -0.70 13.04 -8.87
C GLY A 101 -0.98 12.27 -7.59
N ILE A 102 -0.88 10.93 -7.64
CA ILE A 102 -1.17 10.09 -6.47
C ILE A 102 -0.14 10.29 -5.35
N GLU A 103 1.11 10.57 -5.69
CA GLU A 103 2.20 10.87 -4.75
C GLU A 103 2.03 12.26 -4.13
N THR A 104 1.53 13.21 -4.91
CA THR A 104 1.19 14.54 -4.40
C THR A 104 -0.05 14.51 -3.50
N ALA A 105 -1.03 13.66 -3.84
CA ALA A 105 -2.31 13.60 -3.14
C ALA A 105 -2.27 12.79 -1.83
N VAL A 106 -1.35 11.83 -1.70
CA VAL A 106 -1.23 10.98 -0.52
C VAL A 106 0.04 11.33 0.24
N VAL A 107 -0.13 11.84 1.45
CA VAL A 107 1.00 12.18 2.32
C VAL A 107 1.82 10.93 2.65
N GLY A 108 3.12 10.99 2.36
CA GLY A 108 4.06 9.90 2.64
C GLY A 108 4.33 8.96 1.47
N LEU A 109 3.85 9.26 0.25
CA LEU A 109 4.16 8.52 -0.97
C LEU A 109 5.06 9.32 -1.94
N PRO A 110 6.11 8.69 -2.50
CA PRO A 110 6.90 7.66 -1.83
C PRO A 110 7.57 8.27 -0.60
N GLY A 111 7.98 7.45 0.36
CA GLY A 111 8.45 7.96 1.63
C GLY A 111 9.27 6.96 2.42
N THR A 112 9.28 7.15 3.74
CA THR A 112 10.04 6.29 4.67
C THR A 112 9.51 4.87 4.71
N ASP A 113 8.20 4.71 4.55
CA ASP A 113 7.49 3.45 4.77
C ASP A 113 7.09 2.77 3.46
N TRP A 114 7.05 3.53 2.36
CA TRP A 114 6.51 3.12 1.08
C TRP A 114 7.47 3.43 -0.07
N VAL A 115 7.72 2.43 -0.89
CA VAL A 115 8.56 2.54 -2.09
C VAL A 115 7.77 2.11 -3.32
N VAL A 116 8.02 2.77 -4.45
CA VAL A 116 7.52 2.33 -5.75
C VAL A 116 8.17 1.00 -6.11
N VAL A 117 7.37 0.05 -6.60
CA VAL A 117 7.85 -1.28 -7.02
C VAL A 117 7.35 -1.62 -8.42
N ASN A 118 8.16 -2.36 -9.16
CA ASN A 118 7.73 -2.94 -10.42
C ASN A 118 6.84 -4.17 -10.16
N VAL A 119 5.77 -4.31 -10.95
CA VAL A 119 4.82 -5.42 -10.88
C VAL A 119 4.61 -5.96 -12.29
N THR A 120 4.45 -7.28 -12.42
CA THR A 120 4.03 -7.87 -13.69
C THR A 120 2.54 -7.60 -13.89
N GLU A 121 2.20 -6.69 -14.80
CA GLU A 121 0.82 -6.27 -15.04
C GLU A 121 0.19 -7.00 -16.23
N THR A 122 -1.04 -7.50 -16.05
CA THR A 122 -1.85 -8.11 -17.12
C THR A 122 -3.23 -7.47 -17.14
N GLY A 123 -3.64 -6.96 -18.32
CA GLY A 123 -4.94 -6.31 -18.50
C GLY A 123 -5.10 -4.95 -17.82
N VAL A 124 -4.00 -4.33 -17.39
CA VAL A 124 -3.99 -2.97 -16.82
C VAL A 124 -4.01 -1.95 -17.97
N VAL A 125 -4.98 -1.03 -17.91
CA VAL A 125 -5.14 0.06 -18.89
C VAL A 125 -5.76 1.26 -18.16
N PRO A 126 -5.23 2.49 -18.31
CA PRO A 126 -4.12 2.88 -19.18
C PRO A 126 -2.76 2.66 -18.51
N ASP A 127 -2.52 3.31 -17.37
CA ASP A 127 -1.26 3.28 -16.63
C ASP A 127 -1.54 2.99 -15.15
N ALA A 128 -0.56 2.39 -14.48
CA ALA A 128 -0.64 2.11 -13.05
C ALA A 128 0.69 2.38 -12.35
N VAL A 129 0.65 2.44 -11.02
CA VAL A 129 1.82 2.49 -10.14
C VAL A 129 1.55 1.62 -8.92
N ALA A 130 2.56 0.87 -8.49
CA ALA A 130 2.47 -0.01 -7.33
C ALA A 130 3.44 0.42 -6.23
N TYR A 131 2.99 0.28 -4.98
CA TYR A 131 3.76 0.60 -3.79
C TYR A 131 3.85 -0.63 -2.87
N SER A 132 5.01 -0.83 -2.27
CA SER A 132 5.26 -1.84 -1.25
C SER A 132 6.01 -1.23 -0.07
N PHE A 133 6.22 -2.01 0.99
CA PHE A 133 6.97 -1.56 2.17
C PHE A 133 8.40 -1.17 1.81
N ALA A 134 8.92 -0.15 2.50
CA ALA A 134 10.33 0.17 2.46
C ALA A 134 11.19 -1.06 2.82
N GLY A 135 12.23 -1.29 2.02
CA GLY A 135 13.06 -2.50 2.08
C GLY A 135 12.76 -3.52 0.97
N THR A 136 11.64 -3.42 0.27
CA THR A 136 11.41 -4.11 -1.00
C THR A 136 12.29 -3.49 -2.08
N ASP A 137 12.98 -4.30 -2.89
CA ASP A 137 13.88 -3.78 -3.94
C ASP A 137 13.05 -3.16 -5.08
N PRO A 138 13.20 -1.86 -5.38
CA PRO A 138 12.42 -1.20 -6.42
C PRO A 138 12.89 -1.58 -7.84
N VAL A 139 14.07 -2.18 -8.00
CA VAL A 139 14.73 -2.45 -9.29
C VAL A 139 14.80 -3.94 -9.62
N GLN A 140 14.57 -4.84 -8.66
CA GLN A 140 14.42 -6.26 -8.99
C GLN A 140 13.27 -6.48 -9.97
N ALA A 141 13.47 -7.40 -10.92
CA ALA A 141 12.46 -7.76 -11.90
C ALA A 141 11.22 -8.30 -11.19
N ASN A 142 10.27 -7.39 -11.00
CA ASN A 142 8.95 -7.53 -10.42
C ASN A 142 8.84 -8.11 -9.01
N ASN A 143 9.92 -8.45 -8.30
CA ASN A 143 9.87 -9.11 -6.97
C ASN A 143 9.00 -10.40 -6.96
N GLY A 144 8.75 -11.02 -8.11
CA GLY A 144 7.74 -12.07 -8.27
C GLY A 144 6.29 -11.60 -8.12
N PHE A 145 6.06 -10.29 -8.04
CA PHE A 145 4.77 -9.64 -7.94
C PHE A 145 4.06 -9.66 -9.30
N VAL A 146 2.78 -9.99 -9.23
CA VAL A 146 1.88 -10.15 -10.36
C VAL A 146 0.55 -9.47 -10.01
N TYR A 147 0.10 -8.61 -10.92
CA TYR A 147 -1.23 -8.05 -10.93
C TYR A 147 -1.92 -8.40 -12.26
N ASP A 148 -2.96 -9.21 -12.19
CA ASP A 148 -3.80 -9.60 -13.31
C ASP A 148 -5.21 -9.05 -13.07
N ALA A 149 -5.51 -7.94 -13.74
CA ALA A 149 -6.82 -7.28 -13.67
C ALA A 149 -7.94 -8.14 -14.27
N THR A 150 -7.61 -9.14 -15.09
CA THR A 150 -8.59 -10.03 -15.75
C THR A 150 -8.85 -11.31 -14.96
N THR A 151 -7.82 -11.82 -14.27
CA THR A 151 -7.89 -13.06 -13.51
C THR A 151 -7.24 -12.86 -12.14
N PRO A 152 -7.96 -12.29 -11.16
CA PRO A 152 -7.40 -11.94 -9.84
C PRO A 152 -6.82 -13.13 -9.05
N ALA A 153 -7.20 -14.36 -9.39
CA ALA A 153 -6.61 -15.57 -8.80
C ALA A 153 -5.11 -15.74 -9.12
N ASN A 154 -4.61 -15.06 -10.16
CA ASN A 154 -3.19 -15.05 -10.53
C ASN A 154 -2.39 -14.00 -9.74
N ASN A 155 -3.05 -13.13 -8.97
CA ASN A 155 -2.37 -12.08 -8.22
C ASN A 155 -1.47 -12.69 -7.15
N ASN A 156 -0.25 -12.17 -7.07
CA ASN A 156 0.77 -12.61 -6.14
C ASN A 156 1.65 -11.43 -5.75
N GLY A 157 1.96 -11.28 -4.48
CA GLY A 157 2.84 -10.24 -3.94
C GLY A 157 2.29 -9.54 -2.70
N CYS A 158 3.05 -8.55 -2.25
CA CYS A 158 2.69 -7.66 -1.16
C CYS A 158 2.81 -6.21 -1.65
N PHE A 159 1.78 -5.70 -2.33
CA PHE A 159 1.77 -4.34 -2.87
C PHE A 159 0.34 -3.75 -2.94
N VAL A 160 0.25 -2.42 -2.94
CA VAL A 160 -0.97 -1.67 -3.29
C VAL A 160 -0.74 -1.11 -4.68
N ILE A 161 -1.69 -1.29 -5.58
CA ILE A 161 -1.61 -0.78 -6.95
C ILE A 161 -2.70 0.27 -7.18
N TYR A 162 -2.30 1.39 -7.75
CA TYR A 162 -3.20 2.43 -8.25
C TYR A 162 -3.24 2.37 -9.77
N VAL A 163 -4.43 2.23 -10.32
CA VAL A 163 -4.68 2.26 -11.76
C VAL A 163 -5.40 3.55 -12.09
N GLU A 164 -4.87 4.32 -13.03
CA GLU A 164 -5.45 5.59 -13.46
C GLU A 164 -6.83 5.40 -14.10
N ALA A 165 -7.59 6.49 -14.20
CA ALA A 165 -8.83 6.51 -14.97
C ALA A 165 -8.54 6.28 -16.46
N ALA A 166 -9.25 5.32 -17.06
CA ALA A 166 -9.11 5.04 -18.48
C ALA A 166 -9.79 6.10 -19.36
N ASN A 167 -10.87 6.70 -18.86
CA ASN A 167 -11.63 7.77 -19.51
C ASN A 167 -12.57 8.44 -18.50
N ALA A 168 -13.30 9.47 -18.94
CA ALA A 168 -14.27 10.21 -18.12
C ALA A 168 -15.41 9.36 -17.51
N THR A 169 -15.61 8.12 -17.98
CA THR A 169 -16.65 7.20 -17.50
C THR A 169 -16.10 5.94 -16.83
N THR A 170 -14.79 5.71 -16.89
CA THR A 170 -14.11 4.56 -16.29
C THR A 170 -13.10 5.11 -15.28
N PRO A 171 -13.48 5.19 -13.99
CA PRO A 171 -12.70 5.91 -12.98
C PRO A 171 -11.42 5.17 -12.60
N ALA A 172 -10.51 5.90 -11.97
CA ALA A 172 -9.35 5.31 -11.33
C ALA A 172 -9.75 4.41 -10.16
N PHE A 173 -8.93 3.41 -9.84
CA PHE A 173 -9.17 2.55 -8.69
C PHE A 173 -7.88 2.15 -7.99
N VAL A 174 -8.03 1.71 -6.73
CA VAL A 174 -6.93 1.20 -5.90
C VAL A 174 -7.24 -0.23 -5.49
N ASP A 175 -6.29 -1.11 -5.75
CA ASP A 175 -6.36 -2.51 -5.36
C ASP A 175 -5.16 -2.89 -4.47
N VAL A 176 -5.30 -3.99 -3.75
CA VAL A 176 -4.29 -4.47 -2.82
C VAL A 176 -4.09 -5.96 -2.99
N VAL A 177 -2.83 -6.35 -3.14
CA VAL A 177 -2.41 -7.74 -3.26
C VAL A 177 -1.54 -8.07 -2.05
N THR A 178 -1.98 -9.06 -1.28
CA THR A 178 -1.27 -9.58 -0.10
C THR A 178 -1.15 -11.12 -0.15
N THR A 179 -1.21 -11.70 -1.34
CA THR A 179 -1.20 -13.15 -1.59
C THR A 179 0.22 -13.62 -1.91
N GLY A 180 0.67 -14.76 -1.36
CA GLY A 180 1.98 -15.32 -1.71
C GLY A 180 2.56 -16.28 -0.67
N ALA A 181 3.59 -17.05 -1.05
CA ALA A 181 4.20 -18.10 -0.23
C ALA A 181 4.83 -17.57 1.08
N ASP A 182 5.22 -16.29 1.11
CA ASP A 182 5.85 -15.63 2.26
C ASP A 182 4.91 -14.62 2.95
N GLY A 183 3.67 -14.48 2.48
CA GLY A 183 2.75 -13.42 2.90
C GLY A 183 3.26 -11.99 2.60
N CYS A 184 2.50 -11.01 3.06
CA CYS A 184 3.13 -9.80 3.61
C CYS A 184 3.65 -10.18 5.01
#